data_AF-A0A0X1RWJ5-F1
#
_entry.id   AF-A0A0X1RWJ5-F1
#
_cell.length_a   1.000
_cell.length_b   1.000
_cell.length_c   1.000
_cell.angle_alpha   90.00
_cell.angle_beta   90.00
_cell.angle_gamma   90.00
#
_symmetry.space_group_name_H-M   'P 1'
#
loop_
_entity.id
_entity.type
_entity.pdbx_description
1 polymer ?
#
loop_
_entity_poly.entity_id
_entity_poly.type
_entity_poly.pdbx_seq_one_letter_code
_entity_poly.pdbx_strand_id
1 'polypeptide(L)'
;MKKKYYFILLFIILVTASLYILTGKGGMDPKVVVDAYKQEWGVTIPPPTAESPILAHELAQAGSGQWVTLYEYDKIPSMTNTEMEEVTTENQAYYQKLLNKFKEDAIDTGLKSDMKKSLQDHEPTIEVGDYAYYRAKNDGKDYFLAIQEKKQLYTYTWHE
;
A
#
# COMPACT_ATOMS: atom_id res chain seq x y z
N MET A 1 34.02 -39.00 11.47
CA MET A 1 32.69 -39.16 10.84
C MET A 1 31.71 -38.00 11.09
N LYS A 2 32.17 -36.74 11.29
CA LYS A 2 31.25 -35.61 11.59
C LYS A 2 30.85 -34.74 10.37
N LYS A 3 31.54 -34.88 9.23
CA LYS A 3 31.30 -34.05 8.03
C LYS A 3 30.03 -34.42 7.23
N LYS A 4 29.52 -35.65 7.36
CA LYS A 4 28.35 -36.13 6.58
C LYS A 4 27.01 -35.57 7.09
N TYR A 5 26.91 -35.28 8.39
CA TYR A 5 25.69 -34.72 8.99
C TYR A 5 25.51 -33.23 8.72
N TYR A 6 26.60 -32.48 8.49
CA TYR A 6 26.53 -31.07 8.12
C TYR A 6 25.83 -30.87 6.79
N PHE A 7 26.12 -31.69 5.77
CA PHE A 7 25.45 -31.58 4.47
C PHE A 7 23.96 -31.90 4.53
N ILE A 8 23.57 -32.88 5.36
CA ILE A 8 22.16 -33.23 5.56
C ILE A 8 21.42 -32.10 6.29
N LEU A 9 22.03 -31.51 7.33
CA LEU A 9 21.43 -30.40 8.06
C LEU A 9 21.29 -29.14 7.18
N LEU A 10 22.30 -28.85 6.37
CA LEU A 10 22.30 -27.70 5.45
C LEU A 10 21.26 -27.89 4.34
N PHE A 11 21.10 -29.11 3.84
CA PHE A 11 20.05 -29.45 2.88
C PHE A 11 18.65 -29.32 3.48
N ILE A 12 18.44 -29.75 4.73
CA ILE A 12 17.15 -29.57 5.43
C ILE A 12 16.84 -28.07 5.60
N ILE A 13 17.80 -27.26 6.03
CA ILE A 13 17.61 -25.80 6.16
C ILE A 13 17.24 -25.17 4.82
N LEU A 14 17.94 -25.57 3.74
CA LEU A 14 17.71 -25.03 2.40
C LEU A 14 16.34 -25.44 1.86
N VAL A 15 15.92 -26.69 2.07
CA VAL A 15 14.59 -27.19 1.70
C VAL A 15 13.50 -26.50 2.52
N THR A 16 13.69 -26.28 3.83
CA THR A 16 12.72 -25.54 4.66
C THR A 16 12.62 -24.08 4.28
N ALA A 17 13.73 -23.40 3.96
CA ALA A 17 13.72 -22.02 3.49
C ALA A 17 13.05 -21.90 2.12
N SER A 18 13.33 -22.84 1.22
CA SER A 18 12.69 -22.91 -0.10
C SER A 18 11.18 -23.16 0.03
N LEU A 19 10.76 -24.04 0.93
CA LEU A 19 9.35 -24.27 1.26
C LEU A 19 8.69 -23.04 1.89
N TYR A 20 9.41 -22.27 2.71
CA TYR A 20 8.89 -21.04 3.31
C TYR A 20 8.63 -19.96 2.24
N ILE A 21 9.54 -19.83 1.27
CA ILE A 21 9.40 -18.94 0.12
C ILE A 21 8.29 -19.42 -0.82
N LEU A 22 8.23 -20.74 -1.09
CA LEU A 22 7.24 -21.36 -2.00
C LEU A 22 5.82 -21.40 -1.42
N THR A 23 5.65 -21.39 -0.10
CA THR A 23 4.32 -21.41 0.54
C THR A 23 3.69 -20.04 0.70
N GLY A 24 4.34 -18.95 0.24
CA GLY A 24 3.78 -17.59 0.28
C GLY A 24 3.53 -17.04 1.69
N LYS A 25 3.91 -17.77 2.75
CA LYS A 25 3.71 -17.40 4.16
C LYS A 25 4.74 -16.41 4.70
N GLY A 26 5.52 -15.79 3.81
CA GLY A 26 6.34 -14.63 4.11
C GLY A 26 5.59 -13.29 4.00
N GLY A 27 4.33 -13.30 3.55
CA GLY A 27 3.45 -12.15 3.69
C GLY A 27 3.02 -12.02 5.14
N MET A 28 3.25 -10.86 5.76
CA MET A 28 2.48 -10.49 6.95
C MET A 28 1.00 -10.65 6.60
N ASP A 29 0.19 -11.20 7.51
CA ASP A 29 -1.27 -11.23 7.31
C ASP A 29 -1.70 -9.79 6.97
N PRO A 30 -2.33 -9.52 5.80
CA PRO A 30 -2.69 -8.17 5.39
C PRO A 30 -3.47 -7.40 6.47
N LYS A 31 -4.16 -8.12 7.37
CA LYS A 31 -4.81 -7.60 8.58
C LYS A 31 -3.86 -6.82 9.50
N VAL A 32 -2.63 -7.30 9.67
CA VAL A 32 -1.63 -6.68 10.55
C VAL A 32 -1.15 -5.34 9.97
N VAL A 33 -1.02 -5.25 8.64
CA VAL A 33 -0.60 -4.01 7.96
C VAL A 33 -1.70 -2.96 8.05
N VAL A 34 -2.96 -3.35 7.85
CA VAL A 34 -4.08 -2.40 7.87
C VAL A 34 -4.39 -1.83 9.26
N ASP A 35 -4.12 -2.58 10.33
CA ASP A 35 -4.27 -2.10 11.71
C ASP A 35 -3.31 -0.94 12.02
N ALA A 36 -2.15 -0.88 11.35
CA ALA A 36 -1.19 0.21 11.51
C ALA A 36 -1.74 1.55 11.00
N TYR A 37 -2.58 1.56 9.96
CA TYR A 37 -3.17 2.81 9.44
C TYR A 37 -4.12 3.47 10.43
N LYS A 38 -4.78 2.69 11.29
CA LYS A 38 -5.62 3.26 12.35
C LYS A 38 -4.79 4.02 13.38
N GLN A 39 -3.66 3.45 13.78
CA GLN A 39 -2.77 4.07 14.77
C GLN A 39 -2.04 5.26 14.17
N GLU A 40 -1.51 5.11 12.96
CA GLU A 40 -0.70 6.12 12.32
C GLU A 40 -1.57 7.24 11.75
N TRP A 41 -2.56 6.90 10.92
CA TRP A 41 -3.33 7.89 10.17
C TRP A 41 -4.73 8.11 10.71
N GLY A 42 -5.20 7.31 11.67
CA GLY A 42 -6.55 7.45 12.22
C GLY A 42 -7.63 7.03 11.23
N VAL A 43 -7.31 6.09 10.34
CA VAL A 43 -8.27 5.50 9.41
C VAL A 43 -8.30 3.98 9.57
N THR A 44 -9.49 3.43 9.70
CA THR A 44 -9.74 2.00 9.73
C THR A 44 -9.86 1.50 8.30
N ILE A 45 -8.94 0.64 7.88
CA ILE A 45 -9.03 -0.05 6.59
C ILE A 45 -9.70 -1.41 6.79
N PRO A 46 -10.78 -1.74 6.05
CA PRO A 46 -11.41 -3.05 6.14
C PRO A 46 -10.42 -4.18 5.83
N PRO A 47 -10.55 -5.37 6.45
CA PRO A 47 -9.66 -6.49 6.18
C PRO A 47 -9.70 -6.92 4.70
N PRO A 48 -8.58 -6.84 3.96
CA PRO A 48 -8.54 -7.22 2.56
C PRO A 48 -8.30 -8.72 2.40
N THR A 49 -8.54 -9.23 1.20
CA THR A 49 -8.25 -10.63 0.84
C THR A 49 -6.89 -10.79 0.18
N ALA A 50 -6.39 -9.73 -0.45
CA ALA A 50 -5.02 -9.65 -0.96
C ALA A 50 -4.45 -8.24 -0.84
N GLU A 51 -3.12 -8.16 -0.81
CA GLU A 51 -2.36 -6.91 -0.88
C GLU A 51 -1.30 -7.01 -1.99
N SER A 52 -1.06 -5.93 -2.70
CA SER A 52 -0.07 -5.81 -3.77
C SER A 52 0.66 -4.47 -3.66
N PRO A 53 1.97 -4.46 -3.35
CA PRO A 53 2.75 -3.23 -3.37
C PRO A 53 2.95 -2.78 -4.83
N ILE A 54 2.43 -1.60 -5.17
CA ILE A 54 2.55 -0.98 -6.49
C ILE A 54 3.82 -0.13 -6.55
N LEU A 55 4.11 0.60 -5.47
CA LEU A 55 5.29 1.44 -5.34
C LEU A 55 5.85 1.29 -3.93
N ALA A 56 7.16 1.14 -3.84
CA ALA A 56 7.92 1.32 -2.61
C ALA A 56 9.24 1.97 -2.99
N HIS A 57 9.41 3.24 -2.64
CA HIS A 57 10.59 4.01 -2.97
C HIS A 57 11.06 4.82 -1.77
N GLU A 58 12.20 4.43 -1.21
CA GLU A 58 12.88 5.17 -0.16
C GLU A 58 13.69 6.31 -0.79
N LEU A 59 13.61 7.49 -0.19
CA LEU A 59 14.40 8.65 -0.58
C LEU A 59 15.76 8.61 0.12
N ALA A 60 16.69 9.44 -0.36
CA ALA A 60 18.06 9.46 0.16
C ALA A 60 18.16 9.87 1.64
N GLN A 61 17.14 10.56 2.15
CA GLN A 61 17.04 10.94 3.55
C GLN A 61 16.40 9.81 4.36
N ALA A 62 17.04 9.44 5.48
CA ALA A 62 16.60 8.33 6.30
C ALA A 62 15.19 8.55 6.85
N GLY A 63 14.27 7.63 6.52
CA GLY A 63 12.87 7.68 6.95
C GLY A 63 11.92 8.35 5.96
N SER A 64 12.45 9.03 4.94
CA SER A 64 11.66 9.65 3.88
C SER A 64 11.40 8.64 2.76
N GLY A 65 10.21 8.66 2.19
CA GLY A 65 9.82 7.68 1.18
C GLY A 65 8.40 7.81 0.73
N GLN A 66 8.05 6.97 -0.24
CA GLN A 66 6.73 6.91 -0.82
C GLN A 66 6.32 5.48 -1.11
N TRP A 67 5.06 5.19 -0.81
CA TRP A 67 4.50 3.86 -0.94
C TRP A 67 3.10 3.92 -1.54
N VAL A 68 2.82 3.01 -2.47
CA VAL A 68 1.48 2.77 -3.00
C VAL A 68 1.18 1.30 -2.86
N THR A 69 0.06 1.00 -2.21
CA THR A 69 -0.40 -0.38 -2.02
C THR A 69 -1.83 -0.50 -2.55
N LEU A 70 -2.07 -1.57 -3.29
CA LEU A 70 -3.40 -2.00 -3.71
C LEU A 70 -3.87 -3.11 -2.79
N TYR A 71 -5.05 -2.92 -2.20
CA TYR A 71 -5.77 -3.93 -1.45
C TYR A 71 -6.98 -4.41 -2.25
N GLU A 72 -7.16 -5.72 -2.35
CA GLU A 72 -8.27 -6.33 -3.06
C GLU A 72 -9.26 -7.00 -2.10
N TYR A 73 -10.53 -7.05 -2.48
CA TYR A 73 -11.61 -7.63 -1.69
C TYR A 73 -12.49 -8.55 -2.56
N ASP A 74 -12.98 -9.65 -1.97
CA ASP A 74 -13.91 -10.56 -2.67
C ASP A 74 -15.25 -9.88 -3.01
N LYS A 75 -15.68 -8.93 -2.18
CA LYS A 75 -16.89 -8.13 -2.30
C LYS A 75 -16.59 -6.68 -1.94
N ILE A 76 -17.41 -5.75 -2.42
CA ILE A 76 -17.27 -4.33 -2.06
C ILE A 76 -17.32 -4.23 -0.52
N PRO A 77 -16.25 -3.73 0.12
CA PRO A 77 -16.21 -3.59 1.57
C PRO A 77 -17.17 -2.49 2.04
N SER A 78 -17.74 -2.66 3.24
CA SER A 78 -18.52 -1.59 3.88
C SER A 78 -17.60 -0.54 4.48
N MET A 79 -17.91 0.73 4.24
CA MET A 79 -17.20 1.89 4.79
C MET A 79 -17.91 2.50 6.01
N THR A 80 -18.95 1.86 6.52
CA THR A 80 -19.85 2.43 7.57
C THR A 80 -19.16 2.65 8.93
N ASN A 81 -17.97 2.12 9.16
CA ASN A 81 -17.18 2.36 10.38
C ASN A 81 -15.72 2.68 10.04
N THR A 82 -15.51 3.30 8.89
CA THR A 82 -14.22 3.86 8.51
C THR A 82 -14.32 5.38 8.58
N GLU A 83 -13.18 6.03 8.63
CA GLU A 83 -13.07 7.48 8.57
C GLU A 83 -13.07 7.99 7.12
N MET A 84 -13.26 7.08 6.14
CA MET A 84 -13.38 7.42 4.73
C MET A 84 -14.75 8.04 4.46
N GLU A 85 -14.77 9.10 3.66
CA GLU A 85 -16.01 9.75 3.23
C GLU A 85 -16.38 9.33 1.81
N GLU A 86 -17.69 9.33 1.52
CA GLU A 86 -18.18 9.09 0.17
C GLU A 86 -17.77 10.25 -0.75
N VAL A 87 -17.30 9.92 -1.94
CA VAL A 87 -16.97 10.87 -2.97
C VAL A 87 -18.26 11.39 -3.59
N THR A 88 -18.47 12.69 -3.46
CA THR A 88 -19.58 13.44 -4.04
C THR A 88 -19.08 14.30 -5.19
N THR A 89 -19.99 14.87 -5.97
CA THR A 89 -19.65 15.86 -7.01
C THR A 89 -18.87 17.05 -6.45
N GLU A 90 -19.05 17.39 -5.17
CA GLU A 90 -18.43 18.56 -4.54
C GLU A 90 -16.96 18.30 -4.16
N ASN A 91 -16.61 17.09 -3.73
CA ASN A 91 -15.26 16.73 -3.26
C ASN A 91 -14.44 15.89 -4.27
N GLN A 92 -15.04 15.38 -5.35
CA GLN A 92 -14.34 14.57 -6.36
C GLN A 92 -13.08 15.27 -6.90
N ALA A 93 -13.20 16.56 -7.26
CA ALA A 93 -12.08 17.34 -7.78
C ALA A 93 -10.97 17.55 -6.73
N TYR A 94 -11.31 17.59 -5.44
CA TYR A 94 -10.35 17.68 -4.35
C TYR A 94 -9.50 16.42 -4.26
N TYR A 95 -10.13 15.24 -4.25
CA TYR A 95 -9.39 13.97 -4.21
C TYR A 95 -8.57 13.71 -5.47
N GLN A 96 -9.09 14.07 -6.65
CA GLN A 96 -8.32 13.98 -7.89
C GLN A 96 -7.06 14.85 -7.84
N LYS A 97 -7.17 16.06 -7.28
CA LYS A 97 -6.02 16.95 -7.10
C LYS A 97 -4.97 16.36 -6.16
N LEU A 98 -5.39 15.70 -5.07
CA LEU A 98 -4.48 15.03 -4.14
C LEU A 98 -3.75 13.85 -4.79
N LEU A 99 -4.47 13.01 -5.54
CA LEU A 99 -3.88 11.89 -6.28
C LEU A 99 -2.86 12.39 -7.32
N ASN A 100 -3.23 13.42 -8.08
CA ASN A 100 -2.32 14.03 -9.06
C ASN A 100 -1.07 14.61 -8.39
N LYS A 101 -1.24 15.30 -7.26
CA LYS A 101 -0.11 15.82 -6.48
C LYS A 101 0.85 14.70 -6.07
N PHE A 102 0.34 13.59 -5.52
CA PHE A 102 1.20 12.46 -5.16
C PHE A 102 1.98 11.94 -6.36
N LYS A 103 1.33 11.79 -7.52
CA LYS A 103 2.00 11.32 -8.74
C LYS A 103 3.09 12.28 -9.22
N GLU A 104 2.81 13.58 -9.19
CA GLU A 104 3.78 14.62 -9.56
C GLU A 104 4.99 14.58 -8.62
N ASP A 105 4.74 14.64 -7.30
CA ASP A 105 5.79 14.55 -6.27
C ASP A 105 6.62 13.27 -6.45
N ALA A 106 5.94 12.13 -6.69
CA ALA A 106 6.56 10.84 -6.92
C ALA A 106 7.49 10.82 -8.13
N ILE A 107 7.03 11.36 -9.25
CA ILE A 107 7.81 11.39 -10.50
C ILE A 107 9.05 12.27 -10.36
N ASP A 108 8.93 13.36 -9.60
CA ASP A 108 9.99 14.34 -9.37
C ASP A 108 11.11 13.81 -8.47
N THR A 109 10.86 12.74 -7.68
CA THR A 109 11.92 12.10 -6.88
C THR A 109 12.90 11.26 -7.70
N GLY A 110 12.72 11.19 -9.03
CA GLY A 110 13.60 10.42 -9.91
C GLY A 110 13.27 8.92 -9.96
N LEU A 111 11.99 8.56 -9.81
CA LEU A 111 11.54 7.17 -9.99
C LEU A 111 12.04 6.57 -11.29
N LYS A 112 12.41 5.29 -11.23
CA LYS A 112 12.78 4.48 -12.40
C LYS A 112 11.59 4.33 -13.34
N SER A 113 11.85 4.06 -14.62
CA SER A 113 10.81 3.98 -15.65
C SER A 113 9.77 2.88 -15.40
N ASP A 114 10.19 1.75 -14.85
CA ASP A 114 9.32 0.64 -14.44
C ASP A 114 8.40 1.03 -13.27
N MET A 115 8.91 1.75 -12.27
CA MET A 115 8.11 2.29 -11.16
C MET A 115 7.08 3.32 -11.63
N LYS A 116 7.48 4.23 -12.53
CA LYS A 116 6.56 5.20 -13.15
C LYS A 116 5.45 4.51 -13.90
N LYS A 117 5.79 3.48 -14.68
CA LYS A 117 4.81 2.68 -15.41
C LYS A 117 3.87 1.94 -14.45
N SER A 118 4.39 1.32 -13.39
CA SER A 118 3.55 0.61 -12.42
C SER A 118 2.52 1.54 -11.75
N LEU A 119 2.92 2.77 -11.42
CA LEU A 119 2.03 3.80 -10.88
C LEU A 119 0.94 4.23 -11.88
N GLN A 120 1.28 4.31 -13.17
CA GLN A 120 0.33 4.63 -14.25
C GLN A 120 -0.65 3.48 -14.54
N ASP A 121 -0.16 2.24 -14.51
CA ASP A 121 -0.97 1.05 -14.78
C ASP A 121 -1.99 0.75 -13.65
N HIS A 122 -1.81 1.33 -12.46
CA HIS A 122 -2.64 1.11 -11.26
C HIS A 122 -3.23 2.41 -10.70
N GLU A 123 -3.64 3.31 -11.58
CA GLU A 123 -4.30 4.56 -11.20
C GLU A 123 -5.81 4.35 -11.04
N PRO A 124 -6.40 4.57 -9.85
CA PRO A 124 -7.84 4.49 -9.67
C PRO A 124 -8.53 5.61 -10.43
N THR A 125 -9.71 5.32 -10.97
CA THR A 125 -10.61 6.36 -11.45
C THR A 125 -11.51 6.77 -10.31
N ILE A 126 -11.42 8.02 -9.86
CA ILE A 126 -12.23 8.52 -8.73
C ILE A 126 -13.62 8.88 -9.26
N GLU A 127 -14.63 8.09 -8.94
CA GLU A 127 -16.02 8.29 -9.35
C GLU A 127 -16.91 8.73 -8.18
N VAL A 128 -18.07 9.34 -8.48
CA VAL A 128 -19.07 9.64 -7.45
C VAL A 128 -19.63 8.32 -6.90
N GLY A 129 -19.69 8.19 -5.57
CA GLY A 129 -20.09 6.97 -4.87
C GLY A 129 -18.93 6.06 -4.44
N ASP A 130 -17.69 6.36 -4.87
CA ASP A 130 -16.49 5.79 -4.27
C ASP A 130 -16.28 6.32 -2.85
N TYR A 131 -15.29 5.80 -2.13
CA TYR A 131 -14.89 6.34 -0.83
C TYR A 131 -13.45 6.80 -0.84
N ALA A 132 -13.17 7.92 -0.19
CA ALA A 132 -11.84 8.47 -0.10
C ALA A 132 -11.52 9.00 1.30
N TYR A 133 -10.23 9.08 1.61
CA TYR A 133 -9.73 9.63 2.86
C TYR A 133 -8.41 10.32 2.62
N TYR A 134 -8.22 11.48 3.25
CA TYR A 134 -6.95 12.18 3.24
C TYR A 134 -6.61 12.68 4.64
N ARG A 135 -5.34 12.50 5.01
CA ARG A 135 -4.78 13.14 6.20
C ARG A 135 -3.35 13.55 5.95
N ALA A 136 -3.01 14.75 6.41
CA ALA A 136 -1.64 15.23 6.47
C ALA A 136 -1.19 15.49 7.91
N LYS A 137 0.11 15.41 8.12
CA LYS A 137 0.84 15.78 9.34
C LYS A 137 2.06 16.62 8.95
N ASN A 138 2.76 17.18 9.94
CA ASN A 138 4.04 17.87 9.74
C ASN A 138 3.98 18.93 8.62
N ASP A 139 2.94 19.77 8.66
CA ASP A 139 2.68 20.83 7.67
C ASP A 139 2.55 20.32 6.21
N GLY A 140 2.13 19.08 6.02
CA GLY A 140 1.94 18.46 4.70
C GLY A 140 3.14 17.67 4.20
N LYS A 141 4.22 17.58 4.96
CA LYS A 141 5.40 16.76 4.63
C LYS A 141 5.15 15.27 4.77
N ASP A 142 4.20 14.90 5.62
CA ASP A 142 3.74 13.53 5.76
C ASP A 142 2.27 13.49 5.43
N TYR A 143 1.87 12.63 4.50
CA TYR A 143 0.46 12.47 4.19
C TYR A 143 0.09 11.07 3.75
N PHE A 144 -1.20 10.79 3.91
CA PHE A 144 -1.84 9.56 3.54
C PHE A 144 -3.12 9.85 2.77
N LEU A 145 -3.29 9.16 1.66
CA LEU A 145 -4.48 9.18 0.83
C LEU A 145 -4.95 7.74 0.63
N ALA A 146 -6.24 7.48 0.86
CA ALA A 146 -6.87 6.22 0.51
C ALA A 146 -8.04 6.47 -0.44
N ILE A 147 -8.16 5.65 -1.48
CA ILE A 147 -9.23 5.72 -2.49
C ILE A 147 -9.74 4.29 -2.69
N GLN A 148 -11.02 4.08 -2.41
CA GLN A 148 -11.70 2.82 -2.71
C GLN A 148 -12.47 2.96 -4.01
N GLU A 149 -12.14 2.10 -4.98
CA GLU A 149 -12.87 1.93 -6.23
C GLU A 149 -13.42 0.50 -6.28
N LYS A 150 -14.74 0.33 -6.22
CA LYS A 150 -15.41 -0.99 -6.28
C LYS A 150 -14.84 -2.01 -5.26
N LYS A 151 -14.06 -3.00 -5.71
CA LYS A 151 -13.48 -4.07 -4.87
C LYS A 151 -12.00 -3.85 -4.58
N GLN A 152 -11.52 -2.63 -4.79
CA GLN A 152 -10.12 -2.26 -4.66
C GLN A 152 -10.00 -1.05 -3.76
N LEU A 153 -8.94 -1.02 -2.96
CA LEU A 153 -8.56 0.14 -2.15
C LEU A 153 -7.09 0.43 -2.42
N TYR A 154 -6.83 1.64 -2.91
CA TYR A 154 -5.50 2.16 -3.14
C TYR A 154 -5.12 3.03 -1.96
N THR A 155 -3.94 2.79 -1.38
CA THR A 155 -3.38 3.65 -0.34
C THR A 155 -2.07 4.24 -0.83
N TYR A 156 -1.91 5.54 -0.64
CA TYR A 156 -0.74 6.32 -0.98
C TYR A 156 -0.19 6.94 0.30
N THR A 157 1.05 6.63 0.62
CA THR A 157 1.76 7.18 1.79
C THR A 157 2.97 7.95 1.31
N TRP A 158 3.14 9.15 1.83
CA TRP A 158 4.30 10.01 1.61
C TRP A 158 4.90 10.42 2.95
N HIS A 159 6.22 10.32 3.05
CA HIS A 159 7.00 10.76 4.21
C HIS A 159 8.24 11.56 3.77
N GLU A 160 8.48 12.70 4.43
CA GLU A 160 9.65 13.58 4.21
C GLU A 160 10.45 13.88 5.48
#